data_AF-A0A1H2T0S4-F1
#
_entry.id   AF-A0A1H2T0S4-F1
#
_cell.length_a   1.000
_cell.length_b   1.000
_cell.length_c   1.000
_cell.angle_alpha   90.00
_cell.angle_beta   90.00
_cell.angle_gamma   90.00
#
_symmetry.space_group_name_H-M   'P 1'
#
loop_
_entity.id
_entity.type
_entity.pdbx_description
1 polymer ?
#
loop_
_entity_poly.entity_id
_entity_poly.type
_entity_poly.pdbx_seq_one_letter_code
_entity_poly.pdbx_strand_id
1 'polypeptide(L)'
;MIKKIIYIIVLNSFLGYSQKNVESKNASFKLKEIALLSIEPNNSTVMLNLGSPDFSGDKVKTTSVNNEKWINFTSAISNSSSKRNLLVKIEDGNIPNGIELKLKTDNYTGNGKGQLGVKTNIVSLNKSSQTIISDIGGAYTGSGTNNGYKITYLLDIYDYKLLNRNNSQVLTISLTLTDF
;
A
#
# COMPACT_ATOMS: atom_id res chain seq x y z
N MET A 1 -52.52 66.77 63.03
CA MET A 1 -51.45 65.75 63.05
C MET A 1 -51.61 64.85 61.84
N ILE A 2 -50.52 64.60 61.15
CA ILE A 2 -50.41 64.06 59.78
C ILE A 2 -50.82 62.58 59.69
N LYS A 3 -51.63 62.24 58.67
CA LYS A 3 -52.01 60.87 58.27
C LYS A 3 -50.75 60.04 57.92
N LYS A 4 -50.68 58.80 58.40
CA LYS A 4 -49.78 57.78 57.84
C LYS A 4 -50.60 56.58 57.38
N ILE A 5 -50.83 56.51 56.07
CA ILE A 5 -51.32 55.31 55.38
C ILE A 5 -50.07 54.52 54.98
N ILE A 6 -49.95 53.30 55.48
CA ILE A 6 -48.87 52.37 55.15
C ILE A 6 -49.31 51.56 53.94
N TYR A 7 -48.61 51.73 52.81
CA TYR A 7 -48.75 50.87 51.63
C TYR A 7 -47.79 49.69 51.78
N ILE A 8 -48.33 48.47 51.86
CA ILE A 8 -47.55 47.22 51.77
C ILE A 8 -47.48 46.84 50.29
N ILE A 9 -46.29 46.94 49.70
CA ILE A 9 -46.01 46.47 48.34
C ILE A 9 -45.56 45.01 48.45
N VAL A 10 -46.40 44.09 47.97
CA VAL A 10 -46.06 42.66 47.86
C VAL A 10 -45.28 42.43 46.57
N LEU A 11 -43.97 42.20 46.69
CA LEU A 11 -43.10 41.85 45.58
C LEU A 11 -43.39 40.39 45.17
N ASN A 12 -44.09 40.18 44.05
CA ASN A 12 -44.22 38.85 43.44
C ASN A 12 -42.92 38.54 42.70
N SER A 13 -42.09 37.67 43.28
CA SER A 13 -40.91 37.12 42.59
C SER A 13 -41.37 36.15 41.50
N PHE A 14 -41.39 36.61 40.24
CA PHE A 14 -41.56 35.72 39.09
C PHE A 14 -40.34 34.81 38.99
N LEU A 15 -40.53 33.51 39.20
CA LEU A 15 -39.53 32.48 38.91
C LEU A 15 -39.38 32.40 37.38
N GLY A 16 -38.30 32.97 36.84
CA GLY A 16 -37.94 32.82 35.44
C GLY A 16 -37.44 31.40 35.17
N TYR A 17 -38.25 30.57 34.52
CA TYR A 17 -37.80 29.28 34.00
C TYR A 17 -37.00 29.49 32.72
N SER A 18 -35.75 29.03 32.68
CA SER A 18 -34.99 28.95 31.43
C SER A 18 -35.54 27.81 30.58
N GLN A 19 -36.07 28.11 29.39
CA GLN A 19 -36.57 27.10 28.46
C GLN A 19 -35.45 26.72 27.48
N LYS A 20 -35.09 25.44 27.44
CA LYS A 20 -34.13 24.90 26.48
C LYS A 20 -34.90 24.20 25.36
N ASN A 21 -34.86 24.76 24.15
CA ASN A 21 -35.45 24.18 22.96
C ASN A 21 -34.33 23.66 22.06
N VAL A 22 -34.23 22.33 21.91
CA VAL A 22 -33.20 21.67 21.09
C VAL A 22 -33.89 20.78 20.08
N GLU A 23 -33.65 21.04 18.80
CA GLU A 23 -34.01 20.15 17.72
C GLU A 23 -32.78 19.37 17.24
N SER A 24 -32.98 18.12 16.85
CA SER A 24 -31.92 17.26 16.31
C SER A 24 -32.35 16.66 14.97
N LYS A 25 -31.42 16.57 14.03
CA LYS A 25 -31.61 15.87 12.75
C LYS A 25 -30.51 14.83 12.56
N ASN A 26 -30.88 13.66 12.07
CA ASN A 26 -29.93 12.61 11.71
C ASN A 26 -29.31 12.89 10.34
N ALA A 27 -28.00 12.70 10.23
CA ALA A 27 -27.28 12.58 8.97
C ALA A 27 -26.76 11.13 8.84
N SER A 28 -26.81 10.56 7.64
CA SER A 28 -26.26 9.23 7.35
C SER A 28 -25.24 9.31 6.21
N PHE A 29 -24.17 8.55 6.34
CA PHE A 29 -23.11 8.44 5.33
C PHE A 29 -22.98 6.98 4.89
N LYS A 30 -22.75 6.78 3.59
CA LYS A 30 -22.40 5.48 3.02
C LYS A 30 -21.02 5.59 2.41
N LEU A 31 -20.04 4.91 3.01
CA LEU A 31 -18.70 4.79 2.46
C LEU A 31 -18.63 3.55 1.58
N LYS A 32 -17.88 3.65 0.48
CA LYS A 32 -17.60 2.52 -0.40
C LYS A 32 -16.24 1.93 -0.06
N GLU A 33 -16.10 0.62 -0.21
CA GLU A 33 -14.79 0.00 -0.24
C GLU A 33 -14.03 0.43 -1.50
N ILE A 34 -12.73 0.58 -1.36
CA ILE A 34 -11.82 0.99 -2.44
C ILE A 34 -10.62 0.06 -2.41
N ALA A 35 -10.23 -0.45 -3.58
CA ALA A 35 -9.04 -1.25 -3.78
C ALA A 35 -8.43 -0.89 -5.14
N LEU A 36 -7.52 0.10 -5.12
CA LEU A 36 -6.82 0.57 -6.31
C LEU A 36 -5.34 0.29 -6.14
N LEU A 37 -4.70 -0.20 -7.21
CA LEU A 37 -3.29 -0.55 -7.26
C LEU A 37 -2.71 -0.07 -8.59
N SER A 38 -1.54 0.56 -8.56
CA SER A 38 -0.78 0.93 -9.75
C SER A 38 0.71 0.62 -9.59
N ILE A 39 1.36 0.43 -10.73
CA ILE A 39 2.82 0.39 -10.84
C ILE A 39 3.24 1.67 -11.55
N GLU A 40 4.10 2.45 -10.90
CA GLU A 40 4.59 3.73 -11.40
C GLU A 40 6.05 3.62 -11.89
N PRO A 41 6.46 4.47 -12.85
CA PRO A 41 5.62 5.45 -13.57
C PRO A 41 4.72 4.83 -14.65
N ASN A 42 4.89 3.54 -14.94
CA ASN A 42 4.13 2.80 -15.94
C ASN A 42 4.41 1.29 -15.82
N ASN A 43 3.66 0.49 -16.59
CA ASN A 43 3.80 -0.95 -16.69
C ASN A 43 4.84 -1.38 -17.75
N SER A 44 5.84 -0.53 -18.09
CA SER A 44 6.86 -0.91 -19.08
C SER A 44 7.66 -2.13 -18.61
N THR A 45 8.07 -2.95 -19.57
CA THR A 45 8.91 -4.13 -19.34
C THR A 45 10.22 -3.75 -18.64
N VAL A 46 10.54 -4.48 -17.58
CA VAL A 46 11.84 -4.41 -16.92
C VAL A 46 12.78 -5.39 -17.60
N MET A 47 13.85 -4.89 -18.24
CA MET A 47 14.82 -5.75 -18.93
C MET A 47 15.85 -6.32 -17.97
N LEU A 48 15.69 -7.59 -17.60
CA LEU A 48 16.60 -8.29 -16.71
C LEU A 48 17.71 -8.97 -17.51
N ASN A 49 18.96 -8.57 -17.32
CA ASN A 49 20.11 -9.13 -18.02
C ASN A 49 21.22 -9.50 -17.04
N LEU A 50 21.99 -10.53 -17.41
CA LEU A 50 23.27 -10.82 -16.78
C LEU A 50 24.37 -10.00 -17.47
N GLY A 51 25.33 -9.49 -16.70
CA GLY A 51 26.46 -8.73 -17.23
C GLY A 51 27.65 -9.62 -17.59
N SER A 52 28.42 -9.22 -18.60
CA SER A 52 29.68 -9.88 -18.93
C SER A 52 30.72 -9.66 -17.82
N PRO A 53 31.58 -10.66 -17.55
CA PRO A 53 32.78 -10.44 -16.74
C PRO A 53 33.74 -9.45 -17.43
N ASP A 54 34.63 -8.83 -16.64
CA ASP A 54 35.66 -7.92 -17.17
C ASP A 54 36.89 -8.69 -17.70
N PHE A 55 37.22 -9.81 -17.06
CA PHE A 55 38.36 -10.65 -17.43
C PHE A 55 37.93 -12.10 -17.68
N SER A 56 38.69 -12.82 -18.51
CA SER A 56 38.48 -14.25 -18.72
C SER A 56 38.68 -15.03 -17.42
N GLY A 57 37.77 -15.97 -17.13
CA GLY A 57 37.78 -16.75 -15.89
C GLY A 57 36.97 -16.13 -14.75
N ASP A 58 36.58 -14.86 -14.84
CA ASP A 58 35.70 -14.24 -13.85
C ASP A 58 34.26 -14.75 -13.96
N LYS A 59 33.53 -14.59 -12.86
CA LYS A 59 32.11 -14.91 -12.79
C LYS A 59 31.29 -13.94 -13.65
N VAL A 60 30.25 -14.48 -14.30
CA VAL A 60 29.18 -13.66 -14.89
C VAL A 60 28.62 -12.72 -13.82
N LYS A 61 28.48 -11.43 -14.15
CA LYS A 61 28.01 -10.42 -13.23
C LYS A 61 26.49 -10.53 -13.07
N THR A 62 26.04 -10.68 -11.84
CA THR A 62 24.64 -10.48 -11.48
C THR A 62 24.41 -8.98 -11.30
N THR A 63 23.71 -8.34 -12.24
CA THR A 63 23.39 -6.93 -12.13
C THR A 63 22.05 -6.73 -11.45
N SER A 64 22.02 -5.86 -10.44
CA SER A 64 20.80 -5.17 -10.01
C SER A 64 20.30 -4.36 -11.21
N VAL A 65 19.18 -4.76 -11.79
CA VAL A 65 18.66 -4.08 -12.99
C VAL A 65 18.10 -2.71 -12.60
N ASN A 66 18.02 -1.80 -13.56
CA ASN A 66 17.38 -0.49 -13.42
C ASN A 66 15.88 -0.65 -13.05
N ASN A 67 15.58 -0.50 -11.76
CA ASN A 67 14.35 -0.93 -11.12
C ASN A 67 13.61 0.22 -10.42
N GLU A 68 13.39 1.33 -11.10
CA GLU A 68 12.61 2.42 -10.53
C GLU A 68 11.10 2.19 -10.73
N LYS A 69 10.62 1.04 -10.26
CA LYS A 69 9.20 0.77 -10.17
C LYS A 69 8.71 1.01 -8.75
N TRP A 70 7.55 1.65 -8.66
CA TRP A 70 6.91 1.96 -7.39
C TRP A 70 5.52 1.36 -7.36
N ILE A 71 5.19 0.76 -6.23
CA ILE A 71 3.84 0.26 -5.94
C ILE A 71 3.07 1.39 -5.26
N ASN A 72 1.96 1.78 -5.84
CA ASN A 72 1.01 2.73 -5.24
C ASN A 72 -0.34 2.07 -5.06
N PHE A 73 -1.01 2.40 -3.96
CA PHE A 73 -2.34 1.88 -3.72
C PHE A 73 -3.21 2.88 -2.94
N THR A 74 -4.52 2.70 -3.12
CA THR A 74 -5.55 3.26 -2.25
C THR A 74 -6.43 2.13 -1.75
N SER A 75 -6.63 2.08 -0.45
CA SER A 75 -7.49 1.12 0.22
C SER A 75 -8.47 1.81 1.15
N ALA A 76 -9.74 1.45 1.03
CA ALA A 76 -10.76 1.67 2.03
C ALA A 76 -11.44 0.33 2.30
N ILE A 77 -11.40 -0.12 3.55
CA ILE A 77 -11.97 -1.40 3.99
C ILE A 77 -13.21 -1.16 4.84
N SER A 78 -14.20 -2.06 4.78
CA SER A 78 -15.28 -2.12 5.75
C SER A 78 -14.75 -2.57 7.12
N ASN A 79 -15.46 -2.20 8.19
CA ASN A 79 -15.20 -2.71 9.54
C ASN A 79 -15.35 -4.24 9.66
N SER A 80 -16.08 -4.86 8.73
CA SER A 80 -16.26 -6.31 8.67
C SER A 80 -15.22 -7.03 7.80
N SER A 81 -14.41 -6.28 7.05
CA SER A 81 -13.46 -6.85 6.08
C SER A 81 -12.09 -7.02 6.73
N SER A 82 -11.41 -8.10 6.36
CA SER A 82 -10.02 -8.31 6.75
C SER A 82 -9.12 -7.21 6.17
N LYS A 83 -7.96 -7.03 6.79
CA LYS A 83 -6.90 -6.20 6.22
C LYS A 83 -6.43 -6.82 4.90
N ARG A 84 -5.97 -5.97 4.00
CA ARG A 84 -5.49 -6.38 2.69
C ARG A 84 -4.02 -6.80 2.73
N ASN A 85 -3.69 -7.73 1.85
CA ASN A 85 -2.34 -8.14 1.51
C ASN A 85 -2.06 -7.77 0.06
N LEU A 86 -0.82 -7.39 -0.22
CA LEU A 86 -0.31 -7.26 -1.57
C LEU A 86 0.54 -8.49 -1.90
N LEU A 87 0.10 -9.23 -2.90
CA LEU A 87 0.71 -10.46 -3.36
C LEU A 87 1.43 -10.25 -4.69
N VAL A 88 2.46 -11.04 -4.95
CA VAL A 88 3.16 -11.14 -6.22
C VAL A 88 3.22 -12.59 -6.69
N LYS A 89 3.14 -12.84 -8.00
CA LYS A 89 3.51 -14.13 -8.62
C LYS A 89 3.89 -13.97 -10.08
N ILE A 90 4.54 -15.00 -10.62
CA ILE A 90 4.73 -15.19 -12.06
C ILE A 90 3.46 -15.84 -12.63
N GLU A 91 2.76 -15.12 -13.51
CA GLU A 91 1.59 -15.64 -14.23
C GLU A 91 2.00 -16.48 -15.43
N ASP A 92 2.97 -16.00 -16.19
CA ASP A 92 3.40 -16.63 -17.44
C ASP A 92 4.92 -16.55 -17.64
N GLY A 93 5.44 -17.48 -18.44
CA GLY A 93 6.85 -17.72 -18.63
C GLY A 93 7.48 -18.58 -17.54
N ASN A 94 8.77 -18.87 -17.69
CA ASN A 94 9.56 -19.64 -16.73
C ASN A 94 10.92 -18.97 -16.52
N ILE A 95 11.40 -18.95 -15.27
CA ILE A 95 12.75 -18.50 -14.97
C ILE A 95 13.72 -19.53 -15.59
N PRO A 96 14.74 -19.10 -16.36
CA PRO A 96 15.73 -20.02 -16.91
C PRO A 96 16.48 -20.79 -15.83
N ASN A 97 16.83 -22.05 -16.10
CA ASN A 97 17.60 -22.88 -15.18
C ASN A 97 18.97 -22.24 -14.85
N GLY A 98 19.45 -22.47 -13.64
CA GLY A 98 20.69 -21.86 -13.12
C GLY A 98 20.52 -20.44 -12.56
N ILE A 99 19.35 -19.81 -12.75
CA ILE A 99 19.07 -18.44 -12.32
C ILE A 99 17.89 -18.44 -11.33
N GLU A 100 18.00 -17.60 -10.30
CA GLU A 100 16.91 -17.26 -9.39
C GLU A 100 16.52 -15.78 -9.60
N LEU A 101 15.22 -15.51 -9.67
CA LEU A 101 14.69 -14.15 -9.71
C LEU A 101 14.09 -13.79 -8.36
N LYS A 102 14.58 -12.71 -7.75
CA LYS A 102 14.08 -12.18 -6.47
C LYS A 102 13.44 -10.82 -6.67
N LEU A 103 12.47 -10.51 -5.81
CA LEU A 103 11.87 -9.19 -5.68
C LEU A 103 12.14 -8.66 -4.28
N LYS A 104 12.83 -7.53 -4.19
CA LYS A 104 13.05 -6.79 -2.96
C LYS A 104 12.04 -5.64 -2.87
N THR A 105 11.42 -5.49 -1.71
CA THR A 105 10.54 -4.36 -1.40
C THR A 105 11.22 -3.47 -0.37
N ASP A 106 11.38 -2.19 -0.71
CA ASP A 106 12.00 -1.21 0.20
C ASP A 106 10.99 -0.71 1.25
N ASN A 107 11.46 0.12 2.18
CA ASN A 107 10.56 0.78 3.13
C ASN A 107 9.66 1.78 2.41
N TYR A 108 8.49 2.04 2.98
CA TYR A 108 7.56 3.04 2.49
C TYR A 108 8.21 4.44 2.38
N THR A 109 7.89 5.18 1.31
CA THR A 109 8.21 6.61 1.17
C THR A 109 6.99 7.40 0.69
N GLY A 110 7.00 8.71 0.94
CA GLY A 110 5.92 9.63 0.53
C GLY A 110 5.09 10.16 1.70
N ASN A 111 4.00 10.86 1.36
CA ASN A 111 3.14 11.57 2.32
C ASN A 111 1.78 10.91 2.55
N GLY A 112 1.63 9.67 2.09
CA GLY A 112 0.46 8.84 2.30
C GLY A 112 0.11 8.64 3.78
N LYS A 113 -1.12 8.22 4.04
CA LYS A 113 -1.68 8.13 5.39
C LYS A 113 -2.44 6.82 5.58
N GLY A 114 -2.73 6.52 6.84
CA GLY A 114 -3.48 5.34 7.25
C GLY A 114 -2.57 4.14 7.55
N GLN A 115 -3.16 2.96 7.57
CA GLN A 115 -2.42 1.73 7.87
C GLN A 115 -1.81 1.15 6.58
N LEU A 116 -0.59 1.56 6.26
CA LEU A 116 0.12 1.25 5.01
C LEU A 116 0.65 -0.19 4.89
N GLY A 117 0.42 -1.02 5.91
CA GLY A 117 0.87 -2.40 5.96
C GLY A 117 2.33 -2.60 6.38
N VAL A 118 2.75 -3.86 6.42
CA VAL A 118 4.09 -4.32 6.79
C VAL A 118 4.70 -5.07 5.62
N LYS A 119 5.84 -4.59 5.13
CA LYS A 119 6.52 -5.15 3.96
C LYS A 119 7.40 -6.35 4.29
N THR A 120 7.45 -7.31 3.38
CA THR A 120 8.45 -8.39 3.34
C THR A 120 9.71 -7.87 2.65
N ASN A 121 10.90 -8.15 3.20
CA ASN A 121 12.16 -7.61 2.65
C ASN A 121 12.46 -8.11 1.23
N ILE A 122 12.50 -9.42 1.04
CA ILE A 122 12.83 -10.05 -0.24
C ILE A 122 12.06 -11.36 -0.39
N VAL A 123 11.61 -11.66 -1.60
CA VAL A 123 10.95 -12.92 -1.95
C VAL A 123 11.58 -13.49 -3.21
N SER A 124 11.72 -14.82 -3.27
CA SER A 124 12.14 -15.53 -4.49
C SER A 124 10.93 -15.81 -5.36
N LEU A 125 10.81 -15.11 -6.49
CA LEU A 125 9.64 -15.15 -7.35
C LEU A 125 9.44 -16.53 -7.96
N ASN A 126 8.19 -16.99 -7.95
CA ASN A 126 7.75 -18.22 -8.58
C ASN A 126 6.27 -18.10 -8.96
N LYS A 127 5.64 -19.20 -9.39
CA LYS A 127 4.24 -19.21 -9.83
C LYS A 127 3.22 -19.22 -8.69
N SER A 128 3.64 -19.46 -7.45
CA SER A 128 2.79 -19.36 -6.27
C SER A 128 2.72 -17.93 -5.77
N SER A 129 1.56 -17.51 -5.26
CA SER A 129 1.36 -16.20 -4.67
C SER A 129 2.21 -16.01 -3.43
N GLN A 130 2.94 -14.89 -3.36
CA GLN A 130 3.80 -14.53 -2.24
C GLN A 130 3.44 -13.14 -1.71
N THR A 131 3.24 -13.01 -0.41
CA THR A 131 2.93 -11.72 0.22
C THR A 131 4.17 -10.84 0.31
N ILE A 132 4.11 -9.66 -0.31
CA ILE A 132 5.17 -8.64 -0.25
C ILE A 132 4.82 -7.46 0.66
N ILE A 133 3.54 -7.21 0.92
CA ILE A 133 3.06 -6.27 1.93
C ILE A 133 1.82 -6.90 2.59
N SER A 134 1.79 -6.95 3.90
CA SER A 134 0.69 -7.51 4.70
C SER A 134 -0.01 -6.42 5.50
N ASP A 135 -1.17 -6.71 6.08
CA ASP A 135 -1.84 -5.83 7.05
C ASP A 135 -2.18 -4.41 6.55
N ILE A 136 -2.51 -4.25 5.27
CA ILE A 136 -2.95 -2.98 4.70
C ILE A 136 -4.38 -2.70 5.16
N GLY A 137 -4.58 -1.62 5.92
CA GLY A 137 -5.91 -1.15 6.32
C GLY A 137 -6.44 -0.05 5.41
N GLY A 138 -7.30 0.81 5.94
CA GLY A 138 -7.67 2.06 5.26
C GLY A 138 -6.43 2.94 5.10
N ALA A 139 -5.98 3.15 3.86
CA ALA A 139 -4.73 3.82 3.56
C ALA A 139 -4.64 4.32 2.11
N TYR A 140 -3.78 5.30 1.88
CA TYR A 140 -3.34 5.67 0.53
C TYR A 140 -1.85 5.98 0.54
N THR A 141 -1.13 5.61 -0.53
CA THR A 141 0.33 5.80 -0.61
C THR A 141 0.77 7.17 -1.10
N GLY A 142 -0.11 7.88 -1.81
CA GLY A 142 0.27 8.91 -2.80
C GLY A 142 0.39 8.28 -4.20
N SER A 143 0.69 9.09 -5.21
CA SER A 143 0.80 8.65 -6.62
C SER A 143 2.14 9.08 -7.23
N GLY A 144 2.68 8.25 -8.11
CA GLY A 144 3.91 8.47 -8.85
C GLY A 144 5.16 7.97 -8.12
N THR A 145 6.29 8.14 -8.81
CA THR A 145 7.63 7.85 -8.27
C THR A 145 7.85 8.55 -6.92
N ASN A 146 8.55 7.88 -6.00
CA ASN A 146 8.84 8.32 -4.63
C ASN A 146 7.65 8.28 -3.66
N ASN A 147 6.49 7.82 -4.09
CA ASN A 147 5.38 7.46 -3.21
C ASN A 147 5.23 5.94 -3.13
N GLY A 148 4.80 5.42 -1.99
CA GLY A 148 4.54 4.00 -1.80
C GLY A 148 5.81 3.18 -1.58
N TYR A 149 5.89 2.02 -2.23
CA TYR A 149 6.98 1.06 -2.02
C TYR A 149 7.78 0.86 -3.30
N LYS A 150 9.08 1.17 -3.24
CA LYS A 150 9.99 0.85 -4.34
C LYS A 150 10.23 -0.65 -4.39
N ILE A 151 10.18 -1.22 -5.59
CA ILE A 151 10.49 -2.63 -5.82
C ILE A 151 11.71 -2.78 -6.72
N THR A 152 12.57 -3.74 -6.36
CA THR A 152 13.83 -4.02 -7.06
C THR A 152 13.90 -5.51 -7.42
N TYR A 153 13.98 -5.81 -8.72
CA TYR A 153 14.24 -7.14 -9.22
C TYR A 153 15.74 -7.46 -9.16
N LEU A 154 16.07 -8.62 -8.61
CA LEU A 154 17.44 -9.08 -8.43
C LEU A 154 17.58 -10.44 -9.11
N LEU A 155 18.62 -10.59 -9.94
CA LEU A 155 18.99 -11.88 -10.53
C LEU A 155 20.16 -12.46 -9.75
N ASP A 156 20.03 -13.71 -9.33
CA ASP A 156 21.13 -14.48 -8.76
C ASP A 156 21.39 -15.74 -9.60
N ILE A 157 22.66 -16.16 -9.68
CA ILE A 157 23.04 -17.41 -10.35
C ILE A 157 23.30 -18.44 -9.25
N TYR A 158 22.51 -19.52 -9.24
CA TYR A 158 22.72 -20.62 -8.28
C TYR A 158 23.52 -21.78 -8.88
N ASP A 159 23.51 -21.96 -10.21
CA ASP A 159 24.31 -22.98 -10.90
C ASP A 159 24.77 -22.50 -12.27
N TYR A 160 26.08 -22.25 -12.38
CA TYR A 160 26.70 -21.79 -13.62
C TYR A 160 26.66 -22.84 -14.75
N LYS A 161 26.55 -24.14 -14.43
CA LYS A 161 26.49 -25.21 -15.44
C LYS A 161 25.24 -25.17 -16.29
N LEU A 162 24.17 -24.57 -15.76
CA LEU A 162 22.85 -24.51 -16.38
C LEU A 162 22.63 -23.24 -17.22
N LEU A 163 23.59 -22.30 -17.20
CA LEU A 163 23.48 -21.06 -17.95
C LEU A 163 23.49 -21.33 -19.47
N ASN A 164 22.40 -20.96 -20.14
CA ASN A 164 22.23 -21.13 -21.57
C ASN A 164 21.55 -19.91 -22.19
N ARG A 165 22.25 -19.22 -23.10
CA ARG A 165 21.77 -18.01 -23.79
C ARG A 165 20.47 -18.23 -24.58
N ASN A 166 20.24 -19.43 -25.11
CA ASN A 166 19.09 -19.70 -25.96
C ASN A 166 17.77 -19.79 -25.17
N ASN A 167 17.83 -19.72 -23.84
CA ASN A 167 16.67 -19.77 -22.95
C ASN A 167 16.18 -18.39 -22.51
N SER A 168 16.40 -17.33 -23.29
CA SER A 168 15.80 -16.02 -22.99
C SER A 168 14.27 -16.13 -22.99
N GLN A 169 13.65 -15.75 -21.88
CA GLN A 169 12.20 -15.82 -21.68
C GLN A 169 11.65 -14.44 -21.33
N VAL A 170 10.39 -14.20 -21.71
CA VAL A 170 9.61 -13.09 -21.18
C VAL A 170 8.76 -13.63 -20.03
N LEU A 171 8.79 -12.93 -18.88
CA LEU A 171 7.96 -13.26 -17.73
C LEU A 171 6.84 -12.24 -17.61
N THR A 172 5.65 -12.72 -17.26
CA THR A 172 4.53 -11.87 -16.84
C THR A 172 4.39 -11.97 -15.33
N ILE A 173 4.58 -10.86 -14.62
CA ILE A 173 4.50 -10.79 -13.15
C ILE A 173 3.26 -10.00 -12.77
N SER A 174 2.40 -10.56 -11.94
CA SER A 174 1.21 -9.87 -11.43
C SER A 174 1.40 -9.42 -9.99
N LEU A 175 0.78 -8.28 -9.66
CA LEU A 175 0.57 -7.81 -8.31
C LEU A 175 -0.92 -7.80 -8.01
N THR A 176 -1.32 -8.30 -6.85
CA THR A 176 -2.73 -8.40 -6.45
C THR A 176 -2.92 -7.84 -5.06
N LEU A 177 -3.83 -6.87 -4.91
CA LEU A 177 -4.25 -6.35 -3.62
C LEU A 177 -5.55 -7.05 -3.18
N THR A 178 -5.47 -7.89 -2.15
CA THR A 178 -6.55 -8.81 -1.74
C THR A 178 -6.83 -8.74 -0.24
N ASP A 179 -8.03 -9.11 0.22
CA ASP A 179 -8.47 -9.14 1.62
C ASP A 179 -8.81 -10.55 2.14
N PHE A 180 -8.30 -11.60 1.49
CA PHE A 180 -8.43 -12.99 1.93
C PHE A 180 -7.07 -13.69 2.07
#